data_AF-A0A349J2W6-F1
#
_entry.id   AF-A0A349J2W6-F1
#
_cell.length_a   1.000
_cell.length_b   1.000
_cell.length_c   1.000
_cell.angle_alpha   90.00
_cell.angle_beta   90.00
_cell.angle_gamma   90.00
#
_symmetry.space_group_name_H-M   'P 1'
#
loop_
_entity.id
_entity.type
_entity.pdbx_description
1 polymer ?
#
loop_
_entity_poly.entity_id
_entity_poly.type
_entity_poly.pdbx_seq_one_letter_code
_entity_poly.pdbx_strand_id
1 'polypeptide(L)' 'MSNAPSEEEVLSVEHYTERLFKFTCTRPQSFRFRSGEFIM' A
#
# COMPACT_ATOMS: atom_id res chain seq x y z
N MET A 1 18.33 9.35 3.81
CA MET A 1 17.24 8.52 3.28
C MET A 1 16.46 9.39 2.32
N SER A 2 16.26 8.97 1.06
CA SER A 2 15.44 9.74 0.13
C SER A 2 13.98 9.64 0.54
N ASN A 3 13.25 10.75 0.45
CA ASN A 3 11.79 10.77 0.62
C ASN A 3 11.08 10.51 -0.72
N ALA A 4 11.69 9.70 -1.58
CA ALA A 4 11.13 9.36 -2.89
C ALA A 4 10.17 8.17 -2.77
N PRO A 5 9.17 8.03 -3.67
CA PRO A 5 8.34 6.83 -3.75
C PRO A 5 9.18 5.56 -3.91
N SER A 6 8.73 4.45 -3.33
CA SER A 6 9.30 3.12 -3.56
C SER A 6 8.39 2.29 -4.46
N GLU A 7 8.99 1.36 -5.20
CA GLU A 7 8.27 0.36 -5.98
C GLU A 7 7.99 -0.86 -5.10
N GLU A 8 6.72 -1.28 -5.02
CA GLU A 8 6.27 -2.41 -4.20
C GLU A 8 5.42 -3.38 -5.03
N GLU A 9 5.48 -4.66 -4.69
CA GLU A 9 4.75 -5.70 -5.40
C GLU A 9 3.34 -5.88 -4.84
N VAL A 10 2.35 -6.02 -5.71
CA VAL A 10 0.98 -6.39 -5.32
C VAL A 10 0.93 -7.87 -4.99
N LEU A 11 0.45 -8.21 -3.79
CA LEU A 11 0.39 -9.57 -3.27
C LEU A 11 -0.99 -10.22 -3.45
N SER A 12 -2.07 -9.42 -3.36
CA SER A 12 -3.44 -9.90 -3.55
C SER A 12 -4.38 -8.79 -3.97
N VAL A 13 -5.45 -9.18 -4.66
CA VAL A 13 -6.56 -8.31 -5.08
C VAL A 13 -7.88 -9.00 -4.75
N GLU A 14 -8.79 -8.29 -4.08
CA GLU A 14 -10.13 -8.75 -3.72
C GLU A 14 -11.15 -7.74 -4.22
N HIS A 15 -12.08 -8.18 -5.06
CA HIS A 15 -13.21 -7.37 -5.53
C HIS A 15 -14.44 -7.63 -4.65
N TYR A 16 -14.94 -6.58 -3.98
CA TYR A 16 -16.17 -6.66 -3.21
C TYR A 16 -17.40 -6.35 -4.07
N THR A 17 -17.25 -5.43 -5.02
CA THR A 17 -18.28 -5.06 -6.02
C THR A 17 -17.59 -4.62 -7.32
N GLU A 18 -18.39 -4.26 -8.34
CA GLU A 18 -17.90 -3.69 -9.61
C GLU A 18 -17.05 -2.42 -9.45
N ARG A 19 -17.21 -1.68 -8.34
CA ARG A 19 -16.54 -0.38 -8.12
C ARG A 19 -15.74 -0.31 -6.82
N LEU A 20 -15.67 -1.40 -6.06
CA LEU A 20 -14.94 -1.45 -4.80
C LEU A 20 -14.07 -2.70 -4.76
N PHE A 21 -12.77 -2.48 -4.57
CA PHE A 21 -11.79 -3.53 -4.41
C PHE A 21 -10.78 -3.14 -3.34
N LYS A 22 -10.06 -4.13 -2.84
CA LYS A 22 -8.92 -4.01 -1.94
C LYS A 22 -7.74 -4.74 -2.56
N PHE A 23 -6.54 -4.23 -2.30
CA PHE A 23 -5.32 -4.95 -2.58
C PHE A 23 -4.39 -4.93 -1.37
N THR A 24 -3.41 -5.82 -1.37
CA THR A 24 -2.28 -5.77 -0.42
C THR A 24 -0.98 -5.74 -1.20
N CYS A 25 0.06 -5.12 -0.63
CA CYS A 25 1.38 -5.02 -1.27
C CYS A 25 2.50 -5.28 -0.26
N THR A 26 3.73 -5.43 -0.77
CA THR A 26 4.94 -5.43 0.06
C THR A 26 5.11 -4.10 0.78
N ARG A 27 5.83 -4.14 1.91
CA ARG A 27 6.13 -2.97 2.73
C ARG A 27 7.64 -2.89 2.97
N PRO A 28 8.30 -1.77 2.63
CA PRO A 28 9.70 -1.56 3.00
C PRO A 28 9.87 -1.66 4.51
N GLN A 29 10.94 -2.31 4.95
CA GLN A 29 11.22 -2.49 6.38
C GLN A 29 11.35 -1.16 7.15
N SER A 30 11.83 -0.11 6.47
CA SER A 30 11.97 1.24 7.03
C SER A 30 10.68 2.05 7.05
N PHE A 31 9.64 1.63 6.33
CA PHE A 31 8.39 2.38 6.19
C PHE A 31 7.58 2.31 7.48
N ARG A 32 7.28 3.46 8.09
CA ARG A 32 6.50 3.59 9.33
C ARG A 32 5.39 4.63 9.13
N PHE A 33 4.23 4.38 9.73
CA PHE A 33 3.06 5.27 9.69
C PHE A 33 2.24 5.11 10.97
N ARG A 34 1.39 6.08 11.28
CA ARG A 34 0.39 5.97 12.34
C ARG A 34 -0.97 5.58 11.76
N SER A 35 -1.77 4.86 12.54
CA SER A 35 -3.12 4.48 12.14
C SER A 35 -3.96 5.72 11.78
N GLY A 36 -4.52 5.73 10.57
CA GLY A 36 -5.34 6.84 10.05
C GLY A 36 -4.62 7.77 9.08
N GLU A 37 -3.30 7.65 8.89
CA GLU A 37 -2.56 8.38 7.85
C GLU A 37 -2.77 7.75 6.46
N PHE A 38 -2.76 8.58 5.42
CA PHE A 38 -2.71 8.14 4.02
C PHE A 38 -1.33 8.46 3.43
N ILE A 39 -0.94 7.72 2.38
CA ILE A 39 0.35 7.85 1.71
C ILE A 39 0.18 7.88 0.19
N MET A 40 1.18 8.45 -0.47
CA MET A 40 1.29 8.55 -1.93
C MET A 40 2.32 7.56 -2.46
#